data_AF-A0A0B2VJQ3-F1
#
_entry.id   AF-A0A0B2VJQ3-F1
#
_cell.length_a   1.000
_cell.length_b   1.000
_cell.length_c   1.000
_cell.angle_alpha   90.00
_cell.angle_beta   90.00
_cell.angle_gamma   90.00
#
_symmetry.space_group_name_H-M   'P 1'
#
loop_
_entity.id
_entity.type
_entity.pdbx_description
1 polymer ?
#
loop_
_entity_poly.entity_id
_entity_poly.type
_entity_poly.pdbx_seq_one_letter_code
_entity_poly.pdbx_strand_id
1 'polypeptide(L)'
;MIVEYKETDYEETIFGIRAELIVGTVYLTTSTLCLVPLLLILKLFTTEKDMRSNVSYTIMFHIGISDVIQLSAHIASAVFVFWQSTFHPLVDKVPS
;
A
#
# COMPACT_ATOMS: atom_id res chain seq x y z
N MET A 1 37.97 13.82 -0.40
CA MET A 1 37.68 12.57 -1.09
C MET A 1 36.95 11.54 -0.22
N ILE A 2 37.49 11.07 0.91
CA ILE A 2 36.77 10.10 1.78
C ILE A 2 35.56 10.73 2.48
N VAL A 3 35.67 11.99 2.91
CA VAL A 3 34.59 12.72 3.59
C VAL A 3 33.43 13.03 2.64
N GLU A 4 33.75 13.46 1.42
CA GLU A 4 32.78 13.79 0.37
C GLU A 4 31.99 12.57 -0.09
N TYR A 5 32.66 11.42 -0.27
CA TYR A 5 32.00 10.14 -0.58
C TYR A 5 31.02 9.71 0.54
N LYS A 6 31.38 9.95 1.80
CA LYS A 6 30.54 9.61 2.95
C LYS A 6 29.33 10.54 3.08
N GLU A 7 29.45 11.81 2.69
CA GLU A 7 28.30 12.72 2.70
C GLU A 7 27.31 12.42 1.57
N THR A 8 27.79 12.05 0.37
CA THR A 8 26.91 11.68 -0.75
C THR A 8 26.09 10.42 -0.45
N ASP A 9 26.71 9.41 0.15
CA ASP A 9 26.06 8.15 0.55
C ASP A 9 24.96 8.37 1.62
N TYR A 10 25.22 9.29 2.58
CA TYR A 10 24.23 9.68 3.59
C TYR A 10 23.05 10.44 3.01
N GLU A 11 23.28 11.36 2.05
CA GLU A 11 22.21 12.14 1.42
C GLU A 11 21.28 11.25 0.58
N GLU A 12 21.86 10.31 -0.18
CA GLU A 12 21.11 9.35 -0.99
C GLU A 12 20.26 8.41 -0.13
N THR A 13 20.82 7.96 1.01
CA THR A 13 20.10 7.12 1.99
C THR A 13 18.92 7.87 2.64
N ILE A 14 19.10 9.13 3.04
CA ILE A 14 18.01 9.94 3.62
C ILE A 14 16.92 10.25 2.59
N PHE A 15 17.30 10.51 1.34
CA PHE A 15 16.33 10.72 0.26
C PHE A 15 15.50 9.45 0.00
N GLY A 16 16.15 8.28 -0.07
CA GLY A 16 15.48 6.98 -0.22
C GLY A 16 14.46 6.71 0.89
N ILE A 17 14.86 6.87 2.15
CA ILE A 17 13.98 6.67 3.33
C ILE A 17 12.76 7.60 3.27
N ARG A 18 12.94 8.88 2.90
CA ARG A 18 11.83 9.84 2.78
C ARG A 18 10.86 9.45 1.66
N ALA A 19 11.39 9.04 0.51
CA ALA A 19 10.57 8.59 -0.61
C ALA A 19 9.76 7.35 -0.24
N GLU A 20 10.37 6.35 0.39
CA GLU A 20 9.71 5.14 0.87
C GLU A 20 8.57 5.44 1.85
N LEU A 21 8.80 6.33 2.82
CA LEU A 21 7.77 6.72 3.80
C LEU A 21 6.59 7.45 3.15
N ILE A 22 6.85 8.34 2.18
CA ILE A 22 5.80 9.04 1.44
C ILE A 22 4.98 8.03 0.64
N VAL A 23 5.66 7.13 -0.09
CA VAL A 23 5.03 6.08 -0.87
C VAL A 23 4.17 5.19 0.04
N GLY A 24 4.72 4.65 1.13
CA GLY A 24 3.98 3.83 2.09
C GLY A 24 2.75 4.55 2.66
N THR A 25 2.88 5.83 3.00
CA THR A 25 1.77 6.64 3.53
C THR A 25 0.66 6.84 2.49
N VAL A 26 1.02 7.18 1.26
CA VAL A 26 0.06 7.38 0.16
C VAL A 26 -0.67 6.07 -0.14
N TYR A 27 0.05 4.95 -0.26
CA TYR A 27 -0.57 3.64 -0.51
C TYR A 27 -1.53 3.24 0.62
N LEU A 28 -1.14 3.43 1.89
CA LEU A 28 -1.98 3.06 3.02
C LEU A 28 -3.25 3.93 3.11
N THR A 29 -3.11 5.25 2.96
CA THR A 29 -4.24 6.18 3.06
C THR A 29 -5.23 6.02 1.91
N THR A 30 -4.75 5.98 0.66
CA THR A 30 -5.60 5.80 -0.52
C THR A 30 -6.30 4.44 -0.52
N SER A 31 -5.57 3.37 -0.18
CA SER A 31 -6.15 2.02 -0.09
C SER A 31 -7.23 1.93 0.97
N THR A 32 -7.01 2.51 2.15
CA THR A 32 -8.01 2.47 3.24
C THR A 32 -9.26 3.28 2.88
N LEU A 33 -9.08 4.46 2.27
CA LEU A 33 -10.19 5.32 1.83
C LEU A 33 -11.03 4.66 0.73
N CYS A 34 -10.42 3.91 -0.17
CA CYS A 34 -11.13 3.20 -1.23
C CYS A 34 -11.79 1.90 -0.74
N LEU A 35 -11.26 1.25 0.30
CA LEU A 35 -11.77 -0.04 0.77
C LEU A 35 -13.16 0.07 1.37
N VAL A 36 -13.42 1.11 2.17
CA VAL A 36 -14.70 1.33 2.85
C VAL A 36 -15.89 1.45 1.87
N PRO A 37 -15.88 2.37 0.88
CA PRO A 37 -16.97 2.47 -0.09
C PRO A 37 -17.09 1.22 -0.97
N LEU A 38 -15.97 0.57 -1.32
CA LEU A 38 -15.97 -0.66 -2.09
C LEU A 38 -16.71 -1.80 -1.37
N LEU A 39 -16.47 -1.96 -0.06
CA LEU A 39 -17.17 -2.94 0.77
C LEU A 39 -18.68 -2.63 0.88
N LEU A 40 -19.06 -1.36 0.95
CA LEU A 40 -20.47 -0.96 0.94
C LEU A 40 -21.16 -1.33 -0.38
N ILE A 41 -20.50 -1.10 -1.52
CA ILE A 41 -21.01 -1.46 -2.85
C ILE A 41 -21.14 -2.98 -2.99
N LEU A 42 -20.13 -3.74 -2.58
CA LEU A 42 -20.16 -5.21 -2.57
C LEU A 42 -21.30 -5.75 -1.69
N LYS A 43 -21.56 -5.12 -0.53
CA LYS A 43 -22.69 -5.47 0.33
C LYS A 43 -24.03 -5.18 -0.35
N LEU A 44 -24.13 -4.06 -1.07
CA LEU A 44 -25.35 -3.70 -1.79
C LEU A 44 -25.65 -4.70 -2.91
N PHE A 45 -24.64 -5.10 -3.69
CA PHE A 45 -24.77 -6.15 -4.71
C PHE A 45 -25.17 -7.52 -4.16
N THR A 46 -24.83 -7.84 -2.91
CA THR A 46 -25.20 -9.12 -2.27
C THR A 46 -26.58 -9.08 -1.60
N THR A 47 -27.04 -7.90 -1.18
CA THR A 47 -28.32 -7.71 -0.50
C THR A 47 -29.49 -7.60 -1.51
N GLU A 48 -29.29 -6.89 -2.62
CA GLU A 48 -30.35 -6.63 -3.59
C GLU A 48 -30.49 -7.76 -4.62
N LYS A 49 -31.60 -8.50 -4.53
CA LYS A 49 -31.89 -9.67 -5.39
C LYS A 49 -32.02 -9.30 -6.86
N ASP A 50 -32.57 -8.12 -7.15
CA ASP A 50 -32.79 -7.62 -8.51
C ASP A 50 -31.47 -7.26 -9.21
N MET A 51 -30.45 -6.86 -8.45
CA MET A 51 -29.12 -6.58 -9.01
C MET A 51 -28.40 -7.88 -9.37
N ARG A 52 -28.55 -8.95 -8.57
CA ARG A 52 -27.94 -10.26 -8.87
C ARG A 52 -28.52 -10.95 -10.10
N SER A 53 -29.75 -10.63 -10.50
CA SER A 53 -30.38 -11.19 -11.70
C SER A 53 -29.72 -10.70 -13.00
N ASN A 54 -28.95 -9.62 -12.93
CA ASN A 54 -28.35 -8.97 -14.07
C ASN A 54 -26.86 -9.35 -14.17
N VAL A 55 -26.46 -9.86 -15.34
CA VAL A 55 -25.09 -10.32 -15.61
C VAL A 55 -24.06 -9.20 -15.38
N SER A 56 -24.39 -7.95 -15.73
CA SER A 56 -23.49 -6.80 -15.56
C SER A 56 -23.08 -6.57 -14.10
N TYR A 57 -24.02 -6.67 -13.14
CA TYR A 57 -23.68 -6.51 -11.72
C TYR A 57 -22.90 -7.71 -11.18
N THR A 58 -23.09 -8.91 -11.74
CA THR A 58 -22.28 -10.07 -11.39
C THR A 58 -20.82 -9.87 -11.79
N ILE A 59 -20.57 -9.32 -12.98
CA ILE A 59 -19.21 -8.96 -13.42
C ILE A 59 -18.64 -7.86 -12.52
N MET A 60 -19.41 -6.82 -12.25
CA MET A 60 -19.00 -5.71 -11.38
C MET A 60 -18.67 -6.17 -9.95
N PHE A 61 -19.38 -7.18 -9.45
CA PHE A 61 -19.10 -7.81 -8.17
C PHE A 61 -17.75 -8.56 -8.17
N HIS A 62 -17.42 -9.28 -9.24
CA HIS A 62 -16.13 -9.97 -9.37
C HIS A 62 -14.96 -8.99 -9.49
N ILE A 63 -15.15 -7.90 -10.23
CA ILE A 63 -14.19 -6.79 -10.27
C ILE A 63 -14.01 -6.21 -8.86
N GLY A 64 -15.11 -5.96 -8.14
CA GLY A 64 -15.04 -5.45 -6.77
C GLY A 64 -14.30 -6.38 -5.80
N ILE A 65 -14.46 -7.70 -5.91
CA ILE A 65 -13.66 -8.66 -5.13
C ILE A 65 -12.18 -8.55 -5.48
N SER A 66 -11.86 -8.45 -6.78
CA SER A 66 -10.48 -8.34 -7.24
C SER A 66 -9.83 -7.05 -6.72
N ASP A 67 -10.57 -5.94 -6.73
CA ASP A 67 -10.14 -4.67 -6.15
C ASP A 67 -9.89 -4.79 -4.65
N VAL A 68 -10.74 -5.49 -3.88
CA VAL A 68 -10.51 -5.73 -2.44
C VAL A 68 -9.20 -6.49 -2.22
N ILE A 69 -8.93 -7.53 -3.00
CA ILE A 69 -7.68 -8.29 -2.91
C ILE A 69 -6.49 -7.38 -3.21
N GLN A 70 -6.55 -6.61 -4.29
CA GLN A 70 -5.50 -5.67 -4.66
C GLN A 70 -5.25 -4.61 -3.57
N LEU A 71 -6.30 -4.04 -3.01
CA LEU A 71 -6.21 -3.05 -1.93
C LEU A 71 -5.59 -3.65 -0.66
N SER A 72 -5.94 -4.89 -0.33
CA SER A 72 -5.33 -5.60 0.80
C SER A 72 -3.84 -5.85 0.59
N ALA A 73 -3.42 -6.17 -0.63
CA ALA A 73 -2.02 -6.33 -0.99
C ALA A 73 -1.26 -4.98 -0.91
N HIS A 74 -1.89 -3.87 -1.30
CA HIS A 74 -1.30 -2.54 -1.13
C HIS A 74 -1.13 -2.15 0.33
N ILE A 75 -2.10 -2.46 1.20
CA ILE A 75 -1.98 -2.23 2.65
C ILE A 75 -0.84 -3.09 3.23
N ALA A 76 -0.77 -4.37 2.87
CA ALA A 76 0.32 -5.25 3.31
C ALA A 76 1.70 -4.75 2.84
N SER A 77 1.78 -4.30 1.59
CA SER A 77 3.00 -3.71 1.01
C SER A 77 3.42 -2.44 1.73
N ALA A 78 2.48 -1.55 2.06
CA ALA A 78 2.76 -0.34 2.82
C ALA A 78 3.31 -0.66 4.22
N VAL A 79 2.73 -1.65 4.92
CA VAL A 79 3.23 -2.12 6.23
C VAL A 79 4.66 -2.66 6.10
N PHE A 80 4.95 -3.40 5.03
CA PHE A 80 6.30 -3.90 4.78
C PHE A 80 7.30 -2.77 4.52
N VAL A 81 6.92 -1.76 3.74
CA VAL A 81 7.75 -0.56 3.50
C VAL A 81 8.04 0.18 4.81
N PHE A 82 7.04 0.35 5.69
CA PHE A 82 7.27 0.97 7.00
C PHE A 82 8.21 0.14 7.88
N TRP A 83 8.05 -1.20 7.86
CA TRP A 83 8.95 -2.09 8.57
C TRP A 83 10.38 -1.96 8.05
N GLN A 84 10.59 -2.08 6.73
CA GLN A 84 11.91 -1.92 6.11
C GLN A 84 12.51 -0.55 6.41
N SER A 85 11.77 0.53 6.20
CA SER A 85 12.24 1.90 6.45
C SER A 85 12.64 2.13 7.92
N THR A 86 12.01 1.44 8.87
CA THR A 86 12.34 1.52 10.31
C THR A 86 13.57 0.69 10.67
N PHE A 87 13.74 -0.49 10.07
CA PHE A 87 14.81 -1.44 10.43
C PHE A 87 16.08 -1.31 9.57
N HIS A 88 16.01 -0.79 8.35
CA HIS A 88 17.18 -0.57 7.48
C HIS A 88 18.26 0.33 8.13
N PRO A 89 17.94 1.50 8.71
CA PRO A 89 18.94 2.33 9.39
C PRO A 89 19.46 1.74 10.72
N LEU A 90 18.82 0.68 11.25
CA LEU A 90 19.28 -0.01 12.46
C LEU A 90 20.28 -1.13 12.14
N VAL A 91 20.17 -1.77 10.97
CA VAL A 91 21.10 -2.82 10.52
C VAL A 91 22.44 -2.22 10.10
N ASP A 92 22.44 -1.07 9.43
CA ASP A 92 23.69 -0.35 9.06
C ASP A 92 24.47 0.20 10.28
N LYS A 93 23.83 0.23 11.45
CA LYS A 93 24.43 0.64 12.73
C LYS A 93 25.07 -0.49 13.51
N VAL A 94 24.99 -1.74 13.06
CA VAL A 94 25.73 -2.86 13.66
C VAL A 94 27.10 -2.91 12.98
N PRO A 95 28.18 -2.45 13.63
CA PRO A 95 29.50 -2.56 13.05
C PRO A 95 29.91 -4.03 13.10
N SER A 96 30.14 -4.63 11.93
CA SER A 96 30.97 -5.84 11.81
C SER A 96 32.42 -5.50 12.08
#